data_AF-A0A2I0I679-F1
#
_entry.id   AF-A0A2I0I679-F1
#
_cell.length_a   1.000
_cell.length_b   1.000
_cell.length_c   1.000
_cell.angle_alpha   90.00
_cell.angle_beta   90.00
_cell.angle_gamma   90.00
#
_symmetry.space_group_name_H-M   'P 1'
#
loop_
_entity.id
_entity.type
_entity.pdbx_description
1 polymer ?
#
loop_
_entity_poly.entity_id
_entity_poly.type
_entity_poly.pdbx_seq_one_letter_code
_entity_poly.pdbx_strand_id
1 'polypeptide(L)'
;MAASSSYPSGALTGTRFSDLQPPLSKPVLEAIREAGFEFCTPVQAATIPLLCSFKDVAVDAATGSGKTLAFVVPLVEILRRSSSPPKPHEYDPPQDPNVFIHRVGRTARMGRQGNAIVFMLPKEEEYVEFLRIRRVPLQERKCSDDAPDVVPQ
;
A
#
# COMPACT_ATOMS: atom_id res chain seq x y z
N MET A 1 -15.39 -22.78 -27.26
CA MET A 1 -16.63 -22.41 -26.55
C MET A 1 -16.31 -22.18 -25.08
N ALA A 2 -16.69 -21.00 -24.58
CA ALA A 2 -16.74 -20.51 -23.19
C ALA A 2 -15.47 -20.60 -22.32
N ALA A 3 -14.67 -19.53 -22.32
CA ALA A 3 -13.85 -19.18 -21.17
C ALA A 3 -14.79 -18.78 -20.02
N SER A 4 -14.67 -19.47 -18.89
CA SER A 4 -15.44 -19.24 -17.68
C SER A 4 -15.15 -17.84 -17.10
N SER A 5 -16.02 -16.86 -17.37
CA SER A 5 -15.99 -15.58 -16.67
C SER A 5 -16.51 -15.80 -15.24
N SER A 6 -15.58 -16.10 -14.33
CA SER A 6 -15.81 -16.06 -12.89
C SER A 6 -16.18 -14.63 -12.49
N TYR A 7 -17.48 -14.36 -12.34
CA TYR A 7 -17.94 -13.13 -11.68
C TYR A 7 -17.28 -13.04 -10.31
N PRO A 8 -16.65 -11.92 -9.96
CA PRO A 8 -15.98 -11.84 -8.68
C PRO A 8 -17.02 -11.82 -7.56
N SER A 9 -16.70 -12.53 -6.48
CA SER A 9 -17.36 -12.48 -5.17
C SER A 9 -17.89 -11.09 -4.83
N GLY A 10 -19.07 -10.98 -4.20
CA GLY A 10 -19.84 -9.73 -3.96
C GLY A 10 -19.14 -8.56 -3.23
N ALA A 11 -17.83 -8.63 -3.01
CA ALA A 11 -16.96 -7.57 -2.49
C ALA A 11 -16.27 -6.72 -3.58
N LEU A 12 -16.30 -7.12 -4.86
CA LEU A 12 -15.63 -6.43 -5.98
C LEU A 12 -16.64 -5.71 -6.89
N THR A 13 -16.21 -4.64 -7.55
CA THR A 13 -17.00 -3.94 -8.58
C THR A 13 -16.72 -4.51 -9.97
N GLY A 14 -17.48 -4.04 -10.97
CA GLY A 14 -17.16 -4.29 -12.38
C GLY A 14 -16.01 -3.42 -12.93
N THR A 15 -15.44 -2.52 -12.12
CA THR A 15 -14.37 -1.60 -12.52
C THR A 15 -13.02 -2.30 -12.39
N ARG A 16 -12.27 -2.39 -13.50
CA ARG A 16 -10.88 -2.89 -13.46
C ARG A 16 -9.94 -1.76 -13.05
N PHE A 17 -8.78 -2.12 -12.49
CA PHE A 17 -7.72 -1.15 -12.23
C PHE A 17 -7.25 -0.43 -13.51
N SER A 18 -7.31 -1.10 -14.66
CA SER A 18 -6.99 -0.55 -15.98
C SER A 18 -7.96 0.53 -16.46
N ASP A 19 -9.17 0.56 -15.91
CA ASP A 19 -10.26 1.42 -16.38
C ASP A 19 -10.33 2.73 -15.57
N LEU A 20 -9.48 2.87 -14.54
CA LEU A 20 -9.43 4.05 -13.69
C LEU A 20 -8.97 5.29 -14.45
N GLN A 21 -9.50 6.45 -14.07
CA GLN A 21 -9.11 7.76 -14.60
C GLN A 21 -8.71 8.68 -13.44
N PRO A 22 -7.54 9.36 -13.48
CA PRO A 22 -6.50 9.25 -14.51
C PRO A 22 -5.91 7.82 -14.58
N PRO A 23 -5.43 7.38 -15.76
CA PRO A 23 -4.94 6.00 -15.93
C PRO A 23 -3.70 5.77 -15.07
N LEU A 24 -3.57 4.58 -14.49
CA LEU A 24 -2.35 4.16 -13.78
C LEU A 24 -1.24 3.82 -14.78
N SER A 25 0.01 3.92 -14.35
CA SER A 25 1.17 3.56 -15.17
C SER A 25 1.23 2.06 -15.46
N LYS A 26 1.78 1.69 -16.63
CA LYS A 26 1.87 0.27 -17.05
C LYS A 26 2.53 -0.63 -15.99
N PRO A 27 3.66 -0.25 -15.36
CA PRO A 27 4.29 -1.18 -14.42
C PRO A 27 3.55 -1.27 -13.09
N VAL A 28 2.73 -0.27 -12.72
CA VAL A 28 1.79 -0.41 -11.58
C VAL A 28 0.69 -1.40 -11.94
N LEU A 29 0.11 -1.32 -13.14
CA LEU A 29 -0.91 -2.27 -13.60
C LEU A 29 -0.38 -3.70 -13.70
N GLU A 30 0.86 -3.87 -14.17
CA GLU A 30 1.54 -5.18 -14.21
C GLU A 30 1.74 -5.76 -12.82
N ALA A 31 2.27 -4.98 -11.88
CA ALA A 31 2.48 -5.41 -10.50
C ALA A 31 1.15 -5.77 -9.79
N ILE A 32 0.10 -4.99 -9.99
CA ILE A 32 -1.25 -5.25 -9.43
C ILE A 32 -1.81 -6.56 -10.00
N ARG A 33 -1.67 -6.79 -11.32
CA ARG A 33 -2.11 -8.01 -11.99
C ARG A 33 -1.33 -9.23 -11.53
N GLU A 34 0.00 -9.14 -11.42
CA GLU A 34 0.86 -10.22 -10.91
C GLU A 34 0.55 -10.58 -9.45
N ALA A 35 0.17 -9.59 -8.65
CA ALA A 35 -0.31 -9.80 -7.29
C ALA A 35 -1.74 -10.39 -7.22
N GLY A 36 -2.38 -10.67 -8.36
CA GLY A 36 -3.70 -11.31 -8.45
C GLY A 36 -4.89 -10.36 -8.33
N PHE A 37 -4.69 -9.06 -8.51
CA PHE A 37 -5.76 -8.06 -8.45
C PHE A 37 -6.14 -7.60 -9.87
N GLU A 38 -7.37 -7.89 -10.30
CA GLU A 38 -7.87 -7.43 -11.61
C GLU A 38 -8.94 -6.34 -11.44
N PHE A 39 -9.84 -6.52 -10.47
CA PHE A 39 -10.98 -5.65 -10.22
C PHE A 39 -10.84 -4.88 -8.91
N CYS A 40 -11.34 -3.65 -8.91
CA CYS A 40 -11.36 -2.81 -7.72
C CYS A 40 -12.48 -3.25 -6.76
N THR A 41 -12.27 -3.03 -5.46
CA THR A 41 -13.36 -2.96 -4.49
C THR A 41 -14.08 -1.61 -4.60
N PRO A 42 -15.32 -1.45 -4.07
CA PRO A 42 -16.04 -0.18 -4.13
C PRO A 42 -15.24 1.00 -3.56
N VAL A 43 -14.52 0.78 -2.45
CA VAL A 43 -13.68 1.82 -1.86
C VAL A 43 -12.50 2.19 -2.76
N GLN A 44 -11.86 1.21 -3.39
CA GLN A 44 -10.73 1.47 -4.31
C GLN A 44 -11.18 2.26 -5.54
N ALA A 45 -12.29 1.85 -6.17
CA ALA A 45 -12.84 2.51 -7.34
C ALA A 45 -13.25 3.98 -7.05
N ALA A 46 -13.75 4.24 -5.83
CA ALA A 46 -14.14 5.59 -5.42
C ALA A 46 -12.94 6.49 -5.07
N THR A 47 -11.86 5.95 -4.52
CA THR A 47 -10.80 6.76 -3.89
C THR A 47 -9.54 6.90 -4.73
N ILE A 48 -9.15 5.86 -5.47
CA ILE A 48 -7.90 5.86 -6.24
C ILE A 48 -7.89 7.01 -7.28
N PRO A 49 -8.95 7.21 -8.09
CA PRO A 49 -9.06 8.36 -8.99
C PRO A 49 -8.82 9.72 -8.32
N LEU A 50 -9.40 9.90 -7.13
CA LEU A 50 -9.33 11.16 -6.40
C LEU A 50 -7.93 11.41 -5.86
N LEU A 51 -7.31 10.38 -5.27
CA LEU A 51 -5.95 10.45 -4.74
C LEU A 51 -4.92 10.66 -5.85
N CYS A 52 -5.02 9.96 -6.97
CA CYS A 52 -4.17 10.18 -8.15
C CYS A 52 -4.38 11.57 -8.78
N SER A 53 -5.47 12.26 -8.46
CA SER A 53 -5.73 13.65 -8.83
C SER A 53 -5.34 14.66 -7.74
N PHE A 54 -4.54 14.23 -6.75
CA PHE A 54 -4.08 15.05 -5.63
C PHE A 54 -5.19 15.67 -4.78
N LYS A 55 -6.33 14.98 -4.65
CA LYS A 55 -7.42 15.41 -3.76
C LYS A 55 -7.28 14.78 -2.38
N ASP A 56 -7.66 15.53 -1.35
CA ASP A 56 -7.83 14.98 0.00
C ASP A 56 -9.09 14.12 0.06
N VAL A 57 -8.95 12.90 0.58
CA VAL A 57 -10.01 11.90 0.59
C VAL A 57 -10.16 11.32 2.00
N ALA A 58 -11.34 11.55 2.60
CA ALA A 58 -11.75 10.89 3.84
C ALA A 58 -12.71 9.75 3.51
N VAL A 59 -12.45 8.57 4.06
CA VAL A 59 -13.16 7.33 3.71
C VAL A 59 -13.44 6.53 4.96
N ASP A 60 -14.71 6.21 5.16
CA ASP A 60 -15.12 5.18 6.11
C ASP A 60 -15.53 3.91 5.36
N ALA A 61 -14.98 2.78 5.78
CA ALA A 61 -15.32 1.47 5.21
C ALA A 61 -14.98 0.37 6.21
N ALA A 62 -15.72 -0.74 6.17
CA ALA A 62 -15.48 -1.90 7.03
C ALA A 62 -14.09 -2.52 6.84
N THR A 63 -13.61 -3.30 7.83
CA THR A 63 -12.39 -4.09 7.68
C THR A 63 -12.54 -5.11 6.56
N GLY A 64 -11.48 -5.32 5.77
CA GLY A 64 -11.51 -6.22 4.60
C GLY A 64 -12.01 -5.56 3.31
N SER A 65 -12.43 -4.29 3.34
CA SER A 65 -12.92 -3.57 2.16
C SER A 65 -11.86 -3.23 1.09
N GLY A 66 -10.57 -3.51 1.35
CA GLY A 66 -9.49 -3.20 0.40
C GLY A 66 -8.85 -1.82 0.55
N LYS A 67 -9.10 -1.11 1.67
CA LYS A 67 -8.50 0.22 1.97
C LYS A 67 -6.97 0.27 1.83
N THR A 68 -6.26 -0.81 2.15
CA THR A 68 -4.79 -0.84 2.05
C THR A 68 -4.32 -0.56 0.62
N LEU A 69 -4.82 -1.30 -0.37
CA LEU A 69 -4.51 -1.02 -1.77
C LEU A 69 -5.09 0.31 -2.24
N ALA A 70 -6.23 0.73 -1.68
CA ALA A 70 -6.83 2.02 -1.98
C ALA A 70 -5.90 3.22 -1.64
N PHE A 71 -4.97 3.04 -0.70
CA PHE A 71 -3.90 4.01 -0.38
C PHE A 71 -2.57 3.72 -1.10
N VAL A 72 -2.14 2.45 -1.13
CA VAL A 72 -0.81 2.09 -1.65
C VAL A 72 -0.70 2.33 -3.15
N VAL A 73 -1.74 1.98 -3.93
CA VAL A 73 -1.73 2.14 -5.39
C VAL A 73 -1.52 3.61 -5.82
N PRO A 74 -2.33 4.58 -5.33
CA PRO A 74 -2.13 5.97 -5.72
C PRO A 74 -0.81 6.54 -5.17
N LEU A 75 -0.36 6.13 -3.99
CA LEU A 75 0.94 6.56 -3.45
C LEU A 75 2.10 6.16 -4.37
N VAL A 76 2.15 4.89 -4.78
CA VAL A 76 3.17 4.39 -5.70
C VAL A 76 3.08 5.11 -7.05
N GLU A 77 1.87 5.29 -7.59
CA GLU A 77 1.67 5.99 -8.86
C GLU A 77 2.16 7.45 -8.80
N ILE A 78 1.85 8.17 -7.71
CA ILE A 78 2.28 9.56 -7.50
C ILE A 78 3.80 9.64 -7.38
N LEU A 79 4.41 8.79 -6.56
CA LEU A 79 5.87 8.77 -6.38
C LEU A 79 6.59 8.50 -7.69
N ARG A 80 6.07 7.58 -8.51
CA ARG A 80 6.65 7.25 -9.82
C ARG A 80 6.51 8.36 -10.86
N ARG A 81 5.45 9.18 -10.77
CA ARG A 81 5.29 10.36 -11.63
C ARG A 81 6.09 11.56 -11.17
N SER A 82 6.59 11.54 -9.93
CA SER A 82 7.41 12.62 -9.39
C SER A 82 8.78 12.58 -10.05
N SER A 83 9.10 13.60 -10.85
CA SER A 83 10.43 13.81 -11.44
C SER A 83 11.37 14.60 -10.51
N SER A 84 10.87 15.06 -9.37
CA SER A 84 11.68 15.68 -8.33
C SER A 84 11.70 14.76 -7.11
N PRO A 85 12.85 14.64 -6.42
CA PRO A 85 12.89 13.91 -5.17
C PRO A 85 11.86 14.52 -4.22
N PRO A 86 11.01 13.68 -3.59
CA PRO A 86 10.03 14.18 -2.64
C PRO A 86 10.76 15.04 -1.61
N LYS A 87 10.23 16.23 -1.35
CA LYS A 87 10.72 17.05 -0.24
C LYS A 87 10.65 16.17 1.01
N PRO A 88 11.67 16.15 1.88
CA PRO A 88 11.61 15.40 3.11
C PRO A 88 10.45 15.98 3.93
N HIS A 89 9.31 15.32 3.86
CA HIS A 89 8.26 15.50 4.84
C HIS A 89 8.65 14.58 5.98
N GLU A 90 8.79 15.17 7.16
CA GLU A 90 9.16 14.51 8.41
C GLU A 90 8.12 13.44 8.71
N TYR A 91 8.40 12.22 8.28
CA TYR A 91 7.62 11.04 8.62
C TYR A 91 8.28 10.39 9.81
N ASP A 92 8.15 11.03 10.97
CA ASP A 92 8.66 10.44 12.19
C ASP A 92 7.89 9.14 12.45
N PRO A 93 8.59 8.04 12.73
CA PRO A 93 7.92 6.84 13.19
C PRO A 93 7.13 7.18 14.47
N PRO A 94 6.02 6.48 14.76
CA PRO A 94 5.22 6.77 15.95
C PRO A 94 6.11 6.81 17.19
N GLN A 95 6.17 7.98 17.84
CA GLN A 95 6.96 8.22 19.05
C GLN A 95 6.49 7.34 20.23
N ASP A 96 5.23 6.93 20.20
CA ASP A 96 4.64 6.00 21.16
C ASP A 96 4.63 4.55 20.60
N PRO A 97 5.21 3.56 21.31
CA PRO A 97 5.29 2.18 20.84
C PRO A 97 3.92 1.49 20.82
N ASN A 98 3.02 1.85 21.74
CA ASN A 98 1.66 1.33 21.74
C ASN A 98 0.94 1.82 20.48
N VAL A 99 1.18 3.06 20.05
CA VAL A 99 0.62 3.57 18.79
C VAL A 99 1.17 2.79 17.60
N PHE A 100 2.48 2.46 17.57
CA PHE A 100 3.03 1.59 16.54
C PHE A 100 2.38 0.21 16.54
N ILE A 101 2.32 -0.47 17.69
CA ILE A 101 1.69 -1.80 17.86
C ILE A 101 0.20 -1.76 17.45
N HIS A 102 -0.53 -0.71 17.82
CA HIS A 102 -1.92 -0.51 17.43
C HIS A 102 -2.10 -0.28 15.92
N ARG A 103 -1.13 0.36 15.26
CA ARG A 103 -1.13 0.62 13.82
C ARG A 103 -0.74 -0.64 13.04
N VAL A 104 0.34 -1.32 13.41
CA VAL A 104 0.80 -2.55 12.74
C VAL A 104 -0.07 -3.75 13.04
N GLY A 105 -0.70 -3.81 14.22
CA GLY A 105 -1.67 -4.84 14.61
C GLY A 105 -2.91 -4.91 13.72
N ARG A 106 -3.06 -3.98 12.76
CA ARG A 106 -4.11 -4.01 11.73
C ARG A 106 -3.83 -5.00 10.59
N THR A 107 -2.63 -5.59 10.52
CA THR A 107 -2.23 -6.57 9.50
C THR A 107 -2.64 -8.00 9.88
N ALA A 108 -2.58 -8.37 11.15
CA ALA A 108 -3.09 -9.64 11.67
C ALA A 108 -4.60 -9.56 11.88
N ARG A 109 -5.40 -10.24 11.05
CA ARG A 109 -6.88 -10.21 11.10
C ARG A 109 -7.46 -11.62 11.20
N MET A 110 -8.51 -11.77 12.02
CA MET A 110 -9.26 -13.03 12.22
C MET A 110 -8.36 -14.24 12.56
N GLY A 111 -7.44 -14.08 13.51
CA GLY A 111 -6.54 -15.16 13.95
C GLY A 111 -5.40 -15.49 12.97
N ARG A 112 -5.29 -14.79 11.84
CA ARG A 112 -4.20 -14.95 10.89
C ARG A 112 -3.02 -14.04 11.23
N GLN A 113 -1.80 -14.53 11.02
CA GLN A 113 -0.58 -13.73 11.11
C GLN A 113 -0.54 -12.69 9.97
N GLY A 114 0.07 -11.53 10.24
CA GLY A 114 0.25 -10.46 9.27
C GLY A 114 1.62 -9.81 9.45
N ASN A 115 2.23 -9.38 8.35
CA ASN A 115 3.52 -8.69 8.36
C ASN A 115 3.30 -7.19 8.18
N ALA A 116 4.10 -6.38 8.87
CA ALA A 116 4.19 -4.95 8.66
C ALA A 116 5.61 -4.59 8.22
N ILE A 117 5.71 -3.64 7.30
CA ILE A 117 6.99 -3.11 6.82
C ILE A 117 7.08 -1.67 7.32
N VAL A 118 8.22 -1.32 7.92
CA VAL A 118 8.56 0.04 8.31
C VAL A 118 9.80 0.45 7.53
N PHE A 119 9.76 1.61 6.90
CA PHE A 119 10.94 2.22 6.30
C PHE A 119 11.62 3.07 7.36
N MET A 120 12.93 2.91 7.51
CA MET A 120 13.75 3.68 8.46
C MET A 120 14.92 4.30 7.71
N LEU A 121 15.26 5.53 8.08
CA LEU A 121 16.47 6.20 7.66
C LEU A 121 17.69 5.65 8.43
N PRO A 122 18.91 5.78 7.89
CA PRO A 122 20.13 5.35 8.60
C PRO A 122 20.31 5.98 9.98
N LYS A 123 19.73 7.16 10.23
CA LYS A 123 19.78 7.88 11.51
C LYS A 123 18.75 7.40 12.55
N GLU A 124 17.86 6.48 12.20
CA GLU A 124 16.74 6.04 13.04
C GLU A 124 16.98 4.65 13.69
N GLU A 125 18.24 4.22 13.80
CA GLU A 125 18.60 2.92 14.40
C GLU A 125 18.08 2.75 15.84
N GLU A 126 17.98 3.84 16.61
CA GLU A 126 17.42 3.82 17.97
C GLU A 126 15.97 3.30 18.01
N TYR A 127 15.21 3.48 16.91
CA TYR A 127 13.84 2.96 16.80
C TYR A 127 13.81 1.42 16.75
N VAL A 128 14.84 0.80 16.18
CA VAL A 128 14.98 -0.67 16.15
C VAL A 128 15.20 -1.21 17.56
N GLU A 129 16.10 -0.60 18.33
CA GLU A 129 16.36 -0.99 19.71
C GLU A 129 15.14 -0.80 20.60
N PHE A 130 14.42 0.30 20.41
CA PHE A 130 13.16 0.55 21.09
C PHE A 130 12.11 -0.55 20.85
N LEU A 131 11.94 -1.01 19.61
CA LEU A 131 11.04 -2.12 19.27
C LEU A 131 11.52 -3.47 19.85
N ARG A 132 12.84 -3.71 19.89
CA ARG A 132 13.43 -4.91 20.53
C ARG A 132 13.15 -4.95 22.04
N ILE A 133 13.35 -3.85 22.76
CA ILE A 133 13.07 -3.74 24.21
C ILE A 133 11.62 -4.10 24.51
N ARG A 134 10.69 -3.71 23.62
CA ARG A 134 9.26 -4.00 23.73
C ARG A 134 8.85 -5.39 23.22
N ARG A 135 9.82 -6.25 22.87
CA ARG A 135 9.62 -7.63 22.39
C ARG A 135 8.78 -7.74 21.12
N VAL A 136 8.82 -6.72 20.25
CA VAL A 136 8.24 -6.81 18.91
C VAL A 136 9.17 -7.67 18.06
N PRO A 137 8.70 -8.78 17.44
CA PRO A 137 9.53 -9.58 16.55
C PRO A 137 9.92 -8.75 15.32
N LEU A 138 11.21 -8.59 15.09
CA LEU A 138 11.75 -7.85 13.96
C LEU A 138 12.61 -8.75 13.09
N GLN A 139 12.43 -8.62 11.78
CA GLN A 139 13.28 -9.26 10.79
C GLN A 139 13.76 -8.19 9.82
N GLU A 140 15.08 -7.99 9.74
CA GLU A 140 15.66 -7.13 8.72
C GLU A 140 15.40 -7.74 7.34
N ARG A 141 14.96 -6.90 6.41
CA ARG A 141 14.75 -7.26 5.01
C ARG A 141 15.60 -6.32 4.17
N LYS A 142 16.57 -6.88 3.45
CA LYS A 142 17.21 -6.15 2.37
C LYS A 142 16.20 -5.97 1.25
N CYS A 143 16.11 -4.75 0.70
CA CYS A 143 15.45 -4.58 -0.59
C CYS A 143 16.14 -5.47 -1.62
N SER A 144 15.35 -6.02 -2.55
CA SER A 144 15.88 -6.85 -3.62
C SER A 144 16.84 -6.03 -4.48
N ASP A 145 18.04 -6.56 -4.73
CA ASP A 145 19.00 -5.94 -5.66
C ASP A 145 18.46 -5.94 -7.11
N ASP A 146 17.55 -6.88 -7.41
CA ASP A 146 16.85 -6.98 -8.70
C ASP A 146 15.61 -6.07 -8.81
N ALA A 147 15.32 -5.24 -7.80
CA ALA A 147 14.22 -4.28 -7.91
C ALA A 147 14.63 -3.16 -8.89
N PRO A 148 13.96 -3.00 -10.04
CA PRO A 148 14.30 -1.92 -10.96
C PRO A 148 14.10 -0.59 -10.25
N ASP A 149 15.07 0.32 -10.38
CA ASP A 149 14.91 1.68 -9.88
C ASP A 149 13.84 2.38 -10.74
N VAL A 150 12.64 2.44 -10.19
CA VAL A 150 11.45 2.99 -10.87
C VAL A 150 11.34 4.50 -10.71
N VAL A 151 12.30 5.14 -10.03
CA VAL A 151 12.43 6.59 -9.91
C VAL A 151 13.37 7.07 -11.03
N PRO A 152 12.89 7.84 -12.01
CA PRO A 152 13.77 8.41 -13.03
C PRO A 152 14.85 9.28 -12.37
N GLN A 153 16.11 9.11 -12.79
CA GLN A 153 17.21 10.01 -12.42
C GLN A 153 17.06 11.39 -13.06
#